data_AF-A0A2A5JQJ0-F1
#
_entry.id   AF-A0A2A5JQJ0-F1
#
_cell.length_a   1.000
_cell.length_b   1.000
_cell.length_c   1.000
_cell.angle_alpha   90.00
_cell.angle_beta   90.00
_cell.angle_gamma   90.00
#
_symmetry.space_group_name_H-M   'P 1'
#
loop_
_entity.id
_entity.type
_entity.pdbx_description
1 polymer ?
#
loop_
_entity_poly.entity_id
_entity_poly.type
_entity_poly.pdbx_seq_one_letter_code
_entity_poly.pdbx_strand_id
1 'polypeptide(L)'
;MDSNSALKRNLQFLLAHRGLNNASLASLSTNAGYDLTKSYVGKILKNKEHSNISLSKVDGIAAVLNVTPMALINPLGFSSDGTPHDSAINLTILSQCIVEARSISAEVGIDNPEFEARVIALYYQAQLTGDTEQLHTSLLKLVREF
;
A
#
# COMPACT_ATOMS: atom_id res chain seq x y z
N MET A 1 -4.33 3.78 6.30
CA MET A 1 -2.98 3.25 6.02
C MET A 1 -2.07 4.43 5.70
N ASP A 2 -0.90 4.55 6.33
CA ASP A 2 0.05 5.65 6.08
C ASP A 2 0.76 5.42 4.72
N SER A 3 0.73 6.38 3.79
CA SER A 3 1.39 6.30 2.47
C SER A 3 2.88 5.93 2.57
N ASN A 4 3.55 6.26 3.68
CA ASN A 4 4.94 5.88 3.92
C ASN A 4 5.11 4.36 4.08
N SER A 5 4.13 3.70 4.69
CA SER A 5 4.11 2.24 4.84
C SER A 5 3.90 1.53 3.50
N ALA A 6 3.07 2.10 2.62
CA ALA A 6 2.85 1.59 1.27
C ALA A 6 4.12 1.72 0.43
N LEU A 7 4.76 2.89 0.43
CA LEU A 7 6.00 3.12 -0.30
C LEU A 7 7.11 2.15 0.10
N LYS A 8 7.35 2.00 1.41
CA LYS A 8 8.34 1.05 1.91
C LYS A 8 8.05 -0.36 1.40
N ARG A 9 6.85 -0.87 1.65
CA ARG A 9 6.45 -2.24 1.27
C ARG A 9 6.61 -2.47 -0.23
N ASN A 10 6.11 -1.54 -1.03
CA ASN A 10 6.14 -1.61 -2.49
C ASN A 10 7.57 -1.54 -3.04
N LEU A 11 8.42 -0.67 -2.48
CA LEU A 11 9.82 -0.58 -2.85
C LEU A 11 10.59 -1.86 -2.47
N GLN A 12 10.33 -2.45 -1.30
CA GLN A 12 10.94 -3.73 -0.91
C GLN A 12 10.56 -4.84 -1.88
N PHE A 13 9.27 -4.91 -2.25
CA PHE A 13 8.77 -5.89 -3.20
C PHE A 13 9.46 -5.76 -4.56
N LEU A 14 9.49 -4.55 -5.14
CA LEU A 14 10.09 -4.32 -6.46
C LEU A 14 11.59 -4.58 -6.49
N LEU A 15 12.31 -4.22 -5.42
CA LEU A 15 13.74 -4.53 -5.30
C LEU A 15 13.98 -6.03 -5.32
N ALA A 16 13.24 -6.78 -4.50
CA ALA A 16 13.36 -8.24 -4.45
C ALA A 16 12.97 -8.89 -5.79
N HIS A 17 11.84 -8.48 -6.38
CA HIS A 17 11.33 -9.00 -7.63
C HIS A 17 12.32 -8.79 -8.80
N ARG A 18 13.06 -7.67 -8.79
CA ARG A 18 14.04 -7.34 -9.84
C ARG A 18 15.48 -7.77 -9.51
N GLY A 19 15.71 -8.45 -8.39
CA GLY A 19 17.07 -8.81 -7.96
C GLY A 19 17.96 -7.60 -7.67
N LEU A 20 17.37 -6.46 -7.32
CA LEU A 20 18.07 -5.22 -7.01
C LEU A 20 18.27 -5.06 -5.50
N ASN A 21 19.33 -4.36 -5.12
CA ASN A 21 19.53 -3.91 -3.75
C ASN A 21 19.69 -2.39 -3.71
N ASN A 22 19.81 -1.82 -2.51
CA ASN A 22 19.90 -0.37 -2.31
C ASN A 22 21.06 0.28 -3.08
N ALA A 23 22.18 -0.43 -3.24
CA ALA A 23 23.34 0.08 -3.98
C ALA A 23 23.05 0.07 -5.49
N SER A 24 22.47 -1.01 -6.01
CA SER A 24 22.09 -1.12 -7.41
C SER A 24 21.06 -0.04 -7.79
N LEU A 25 20.02 0.15 -6.98
CA LEU A 25 18.98 1.16 -7.22
C LEU A 25 19.57 2.58 -7.22
N ALA A 26 20.42 2.89 -6.25
CA ALA A 26 21.10 4.18 -6.16
C ALA A 26 21.97 4.43 -7.41
N SER A 27 22.77 3.45 -7.82
CA SER A 27 23.62 3.56 -9.01
C SER A 27 22.80 3.78 -10.28
N LEU A 28 21.70 3.04 -10.45
CA LEU A 28 20.81 3.18 -11.61
C LEU A 28 20.11 4.54 -11.62
N SER A 29 19.71 5.04 -10.46
CA SER A 29 19.09 6.37 -10.33
C SER A 29 20.06 7.48 -10.71
N THR A 30 21.29 7.40 -10.21
CA THR A 30 22.36 8.36 -10.57
C THR A 30 22.65 8.32 -12.07
N ASN A 31 22.72 7.13 -12.67
CA ASN A 31 22.91 6.98 -14.11
C ASN A 31 21.75 7.56 -14.94
N ALA A 32 20.54 7.56 -14.37
CA ALA A 32 19.35 8.16 -14.96
C ALA A 32 19.20 9.67 -14.67
N GLY A 33 20.20 10.31 -14.04
CA GLY A 33 20.20 11.74 -13.75
C GLY A 33 19.47 12.14 -12.47
N TYR A 34 19.10 11.17 -11.63
CA TYR A 34 18.47 11.42 -10.33
C TYR A 34 19.49 11.28 -9.21
N ASP A 35 19.54 12.27 -8.33
CA ASP A 35 20.30 12.15 -7.09
C ASP A 35 19.56 11.16 -6.17
N LEU A 36 20.04 9.92 -6.03
CA LEU A 36 19.47 8.98 -5.05
C LEU A 36 20.62 8.17 -4.44
N THR A 37 20.89 8.38 -3.16
CA THR A 37 21.99 7.69 -2.49
C THR A 37 21.55 6.35 -1.89
N LYS A 38 22.47 5.39 -1.80
CA LYS A 38 22.24 4.11 -1.09
C LYS A 38 21.76 4.32 0.35
N SER A 39 22.30 5.32 1.03
CA SER A 39 21.91 5.68 2.39
C SER A 39 20.45 6.13 2.44
N TYR A 40 20.03 6.96 1.49
CA TYR A 40 18.66 7.44 1.38
C TYR A 40 17.67 6.30 1.15
N VAL A 41 17.93 5.40 0.19
CA VAL A 41 17.13 4.19 -0.02
C VAL A 41 17.04 3.36 1.27
N GLY A 42 18.17 3.20 1.98
CA GLY A 42 18.20 2.51 3.27
C GLY A 42 17.33 3.16 4.36
N LYS A 43 17.20 4.50 4.36
CA LYS A 43 16.32 5.22 5.31
C LYS A 43 14.85 5.03 4.99
N ILE A 44 14.47 5.05 3.71
CA ILE A 44 13.10 4.73 3.25
C ILE A 44 12.73 3.33 3.73
N LEU A 45 13.58 2.33 3.47
CA LEU A 45 13.31 0.93 3.83
C LEU A 45 13.28 0.68 5.34
N LYS A 46 14.05 1.44 6.12
CA LYS A 46 14.03 1.36 7.59
C LYS A 46 12.87 2.15 8.21
N ASN A 47 12.04 2.80 7.40
CA ASN A 47 10.99 3.71 7.85
C ASN A 47 11.52 4.80 8.79
N LYS A 48 12.76 5.28 8.57
CA LYS A 48 13.41 6.27 9.47
C LYS A 48 13.25 7.71 9.00
N GLU A 49 12.85 7.94 7.75
CA GLU A 49 12.44 9.26 7.26
C GLU A 49 10.91 9.29 7.23
N HIS A 50 10.33 9.82 8.30
CA HIS A 50 8.89 9.74 8.57
C HIS A 50 8.04 10.88 7.99
N SER A 51 8.59 11.79 7.18
CA SER A 51 7.78 13.00 6.90
C SER A 51 7.86 13.65 5.53
N ASN A 52 8.91 13.54 4.72
CA ASN A 52 8.94 14.23 3.42
C ASN A 52 9.95 13.61 2.45
N ILE A 53 9.62 12.46 1.87
CA ILE A 53 10.37 12.01 0.68
C ILE A 53 10.03 12.98 -0.43
N SER A 54 11.05 13.65 -1.01
CA SER A 54 10.77 14.62 -2.06
C SER A 54 10.23 13.91 -3.30
N LEU A 55 9.25 14.54 -3.95
CA LEU A 55 8.62 13.99 -5.16
C LEU A 55 9.67 13.64 -6.23
N SER A 56 10.71 14.46 -6.38
CA SER A 56 11.83 14.18 -7.28
C SER A 56 12.57 12.86 -7.00
N LYS A 57 12.65 12.42 -5.74
CA LYS A 57 13.25 11.12 -5.39
C LYS A 57 12.27 9.98 -5.71
N VAL A 58 10.97 10.20 -5.49
CA VAL A 58 9.94 9.22 -5.88
C VAL A 58 9.92 9.04 -7.39
N ASP A 59 9.99 10.13 -8.16
CA ASP A 59 10.05 10.11 -9.62
C ASP A 59 11.29 9.36 -10.12
N GLY A 60 12.45 9.60 -9.50
CA GLY A 60 13.68 8.88 -9.85
C GLY A 60 13.59 7.38 -9.57
N ILE A 61 13.05 7.00 -8.41
CA ILE A 61 12.81 5.59 -8.08
C ILE A 61 11.83 4.98 -9.09
N ALA A 62 10.75 5.68 -9.41
CA ALA A 62 9.72 5.23 -10.33
C ALA A 62 10.27 5.03 -11.74
N ALA A 63 11.08 5.98 -12.23
CA ALA A 63 11.72 5.92 -13.54
C ALA A 63 12.66 4.71 -13.66
N VAL A 64 13.54 4.50 -12.67
CA VAL A 64 14.47 3.34 -12.67
C VAL A 64 13.72 2.01 -12.57
N LEU A 65 12.66 2.00 -11.76
CA LEU A 65 11.81 0.82 -11.61
C LEU A 65 10.75 0.73 -12.71
N ASN A 66 10.77 1.56 -13.74
CA ASN A 66 9.80 1.53 -14.84
C ASN A 66 8.34 1.38 -14.37
N VAL A 67 7.95 2.17 -13.36
CA VAL A 67 6.60 2.22 -12.79
C VAL A 67 6.18 3.68 -12.66
N THR A 68 4.90 3.94 -12.40
CA THR A 68 4.45 5.29 -12.08
C THR A 68 4.78 5.63 -10.62
N PRO A 69 5.00 6.92 -10.28
CA PRO A 69 5.12 7.35 -8.89
C PRO A 69 3.93 6.93 -8.03
N MET A 70 2.72 6.94 -8.62
CA MET A 70 1.49 6.50 -7.94
C MET A 70 1.52 5.02 -7.59
N ALA A 71 2.07 4.16 -8.46
CA ALA A 71 2.21 2.73 -8.17
C ALA A 71 3.11 2.48 -6.95
N LEU A 72 4.15 3.30 -6.74
CA LEU A 72 5.02 3.18 -5.58
C LEU A 72 4.30 3.46 -4.27
N ILE A 73 3.36 4.41 -4.24
CA ILE A 73 2.59 4.77 -3.05
C ILE A 73 1.23 4.06 -2.96
N ASN A 74 0.92 3.18 -3.93
CA ASN A 74 -0.37 2.48 -3.99
C ASN A 74 -0.53 1.54 -2.79
N PRO A 75 -1.58 1.70 -1.95
CA PRO A 75 -1.83 0.83 -0.82
C PRO A 75 -2.13 -0.63 -1.23
N LEU A 76 -2.53 -0.89 -2.46
CA LEU A 76 -2.74 -2.23 -3.01
C LEU A 76 -1.43 -2.94 -3.41
N GLY A 77 -0.38 -2.17 -3.68
CA GLY A 77 0.92 -2.71 -4.05
C GLY A 77 0.94 -3.30 -5.46
N PHE A 78 1.59 -4.45 -5.60
CA PHE A 78 1.94 -5.08 -6.88
C PHE A 78 1.59 -6.57 -6.83
N SER A 79 1.16 -7.11 -7.98
CA SER A 79 1.01 -8.54 -8.17
C SER A 79 2.37 -9.24 -8.23
N SER A 80 2.37 -10.58 -8.11
CA SER A 80 3.58 -11.42 -8.04
C SER A 80 4.52 -11.28 -9.24
N ASP A 81 3.99 -10.89 -10.40
CA ASP A 81 4.70 -10.63 -11.65
C ASP A 81 5.29 -9.21 -11.76
N GLY A 82 5.14 -8.37 -10.72
CA GLY A 82 5.66 -7.01 -10.72
C GLY A 82 4.74 -5.96 -11.34
N THR A 83 3.51 -6.33 -11.73
CA THR A 83 2.52 -5.39 -12.27
C THR A 83 1.86 -4.61 -11.12
N PRO A 84 1.71 -3.27 -11.21
CA PRO A 84 0.94 -2.53 -10.22
C PRO A 84 -0.50 -3.04 -10.18
N HIS A 85 -1.04 -3.25 -8.98
CA HIS A 85 -2.49 -3.41 -8.88
C HIS A 85 -3.16 -2.13 -9.38
N ASP A 86 -4.08 -2.28 -10.33
CA ASP A 86 -4.79 -1.14 -10.86
C ASP A 86 -5.54 -0.44 -9.72
N SER A 87 -5.36 0.87 -9.61
CA SER A 87 -6.10 1.66 -8.62
C SER A 87 -7.55 1.89 -9.05
N ALA A 88 -7.93 1.40 -10.24
CA ALA A 88 -9.31 1.31 -10.66
C ALA A 88 -10.11 0.58 -9.58
N ILE A 89 -10.98 1.33 -8.90
CA ILE A 89 -11.87 0.79 -7.88
C ILE A 89 -12.66 -0.35 -8.53
N ASN A 90 -12.51 -1.56 -8.00
CA ASN A 90 -13.34 -2.67 -8.42
C ASN A 90 -14.72 -2.46 -7.80
N LEU A 91 -15.62 -1.83 -8.57
CA LEU A 91 -16.96 -1.48 -8.12
C LEU A 91 -17.78 -2.71 -7.70
N THR A 92 -17.51 -3.88 -8.25
CA THR A 92 -18.14 -5.13 -7.84
C THR A 92 -17.72 -5.52 -6.43
N ILE A 93 -16.41 -5.52 -6.15
CA ILE A 93 -15.89 -5.79 -4.80
C ILE A 93 -16.39 -4.73 -3.83
N LEU A 94 -16.32 -3.45 -4.20
CA LEU A 94 -16.79 -2.35 -3.34
C LEU A 94 -18.28 -2.49 -2.98
N SER A 95 -19.11 -2.84 -3.95
CA SER A 95 -20.55 -3.05 -3.73
C SER A 95 -20.80 -4.20 -2.76
N GLN A 96 -20.05 -5.30 -2.87
CA GLN A 96 -20.13 -6.41 -1.91
C GLN A 96 -19.67 -5.96 -0.51
N CYS A 97 -18.56 -5.22 -0.39
CA CYS A 97 -18.08 -4.72 0.88
C CYS A 97 -19.10 -3.79 1.58
N ILE A 98 -19.84 -2.99 0.83
CA ILE A 98 -20.91 -2.14 1.38
C ILE A 98 -22.05 -2.99 1.96
N VAL A 99 -22.44 -4.06 1.28
CA VAL A 99 -23.50 -4.97 1.77
C VAL A 99 -23.04 -5.70 3.04
N GLU A 100 -21.81 -6.22 3.05
CA GLU A 100 -21.22 -6.88 4.22
C GLU A 100 -21.10 -5.93 5.42
N ALA A 101 -20.63 -4.70 5.20
CA ALA A 101 -20.51 -3.70 6.26
C ALA A 101 -21.85 -3.39 6.93
N ARG A 102 -22.92 -3.23 6.14
CA ARG A 102 -24.28 -3.04 6.67
C ARG A 102 -24.77 -4.24 7.45
N SER A 103 -24.47 -5.45 6.98
CA SER A 103 -24.83 -6.69 7.69
C SER A 103 -24.14 -6.76 9.05
N ILE A 104 -22.83 -6.44 9.11
CA ILE A 104 -22.07 -6.42 10.35
C ILE A 104 -22.60 -5.35 11.30
N SER A 105 -22.78 -4.11 10.82
CA SER A 105 -23.34 -3.01 11.62
C SER A 105 -24.68 -3.39 12.26
N ALA A 106 -25.55 -4.08 11.51
CA ALA A 106 -26.81 -4.60 12.03
C ALA A 106 -26.62 -5.73 13.05
N GLU A 107 -25.69 -6.65 12.83
CA GLU A 107 -25.40 -7.77 13.73
C GLU A 107 -24.80 -7.31 15.07
N VAL A 108 -23.88 -6.33 15.04
CA VAL A 108 -23.25 -5.79 16.25
C VAL A 108 -24.05 -4.65 16.89
N GLY A 109 -25.09 -4.15 16.22
CA GLY A 109 -25.94 -3.06 16.70
C GLY A 109 -25.26 -1.68 16.72
N ILE A 110 -24.28 -1.46 15.84
CA ILE A 110 -23.52 -0.20 15.75
C ILE A 110 -24.02 0.60 14.54
N ASP A 111 -24.84 1.60 14.80
CA ASP A 111 -25.30 2.56 13.78
C ASP A 111 -24.38 3.79 13.74
N ASN A 112 -23.20 3.61 13.14
CA ASN A 112 -22.20 4.67 13.00
C ASN A 112 -21.59 4.67 11.59
N PRO A 113 -21.73 5.76 10.81
CA PRO A 113 -21.16 5.84 9.46
C PRO A 113 -19.64 5.68 9.38
N GLU A 114 -18.91 6.10 10.43
CA GLU A 114 -17.46 5.91 10.51
C GLU A 114 -17.10 4.43 10.72
N PHE A 115 -17.86 3.73 11.56
CA PHE A 115 -17.71 2.29 11.73
C PHE A 115 -17.93 1.56 10.39
N GLU A 116 -19.04 1.85 9.69
CA GLU A 116 -19.32 1.27 8.36
C GLU A 116 -18.17 1.53 7.36
N ALA A 117 -17.70 2.77 7.27
CA ALA A 117 -16.61 3.12 6.36
C ALA A 117 -15.31 2.33 6.67
N ARG A 118 -15.01 2.11 7.95
CA ARG A 118 -13.85 1.33 8.38
C ARG A 118 -14.03 -0.17 8.09
N VAL A 119 -15.23 -0.72 8.27
CA VAL A 119 -15.54 -2.11 7.87
C VAL A 119 -15.39 -2.30 6.36
N ILE A 120 -15.94 -1.38 5.55
CA ILE A 120 -15.81 -1.40 4.09
C ILE A 120 -14.32 -1.43 3.69
N ALA A 121 -13.50 -0.56 4.29
CA ALA A 121 -12.07 -0.49 3.98
C ALA A 121 -11.33 -1.80 4.30
N LEU A 122 -11.64 -2.42 5.45
CA LEU A 122 -11.04 -3.69 5.85
C LEU A 122 -11.41 -4.82 4.89
N TYR A 123 -12.71 -4.96 4.56
CA TYR A 123 -13.18 -5.98 3.61
C TYR A 123 -12.59 -5.78 2.22
N TYR A 124 -12.60 -4.53 1.73
CA TYR A 124 -12.10 -4.21 0.41
C TYR A 124 -10.60 -4.54 0.29
N GLN A 125 -9.82 -4.21 1.31
CA GLN A 125 -8.41 -4.59 1.36
C GLN A 125 -8.23 -6.11 1.36
N ALA A 126 -8.97 -6.84 2.21
CA ALA A 126 -8.85 -8.29 2.32
C ALA A 126 -9.23 -9.01 1.02
N GLN A 127 -10.26 -8.55 0.31
CA GLN A 127 -10.66 -9.09 -0.99
C GLN A 127 -9.61 -8.83 -2.06
N LEU A 128 -8.92 -7.70 -2.02
CA LEU A 128 -7.86 -7.38 -2.97
C LEU A 128 -6.56 -8.14 -2.70
N THR A 129 -6.22 -8.40 -1.44
CA THR A 129 -4.97 -9.09 -1.07
C THR A 129 -5.14 -10.59 -0.87
N GLY A 130 -6.38 -11.09 -0.78
CA GLY A 130 -6.69 -12.48 -0.41
C GLY A 130 -6.41 -12.82 1.06
N ASP A 131 -6.15 -11.82 1.91
CA ASP A 131 -5.75 -12.01 3.32
C ASP A 131 -6.96 -11.94 4.25
N THR A 132 -7.67 -13.07 4.37
CA THR A 132 -8.90 -13.18 5.18
C THR A 132 -8.64 -13.40 6.67
N GLU A 133 -7.47 -13.90 7.08
CA GLU A 133 -7.14 -14.06 8.50
C GLU A 133 -6.94 -12.70 9.19
N GLN A 134 -6.24 -11.77 8.52
CA GLN A 134 -6.02 -10.44 9.08
C GLN A 134 -7.32 -9.65 9.18
N LEU A 135 -8.29 -9.92 8.29
CA LEU A 135 -9.62 -9.30 8.29
C LEU A 135 -10.36 -9.55 9.59
N HIS A 136 -10.57 -10.82 9.99
CA HIS A 136 -11.34 -11.17 11.19
C HIS A 136 -10.76 -10.53 12.45
N THR A 137 -9.44 -10.58 12.61
CA THR A 137 -8.75 -9.97 13.75
C THR A 137 -8.96 -8.45 13.79
N SER A 138 -8.96 -7.80 12.63
CA SER A 138 -9.14 -6.35 12.52
C SER A 138 -10.58 -5.93 12.79
N LEU A 139 -11.56 -6.71 12.33
CA LEU A 139 -12.99 -6.48 12.61
C LEU A 139 -13.30 -6.59 14.10
N LEU A 140 -12.80 -7.61 14.79
CA LEU A 140 -13.00 -7.77 16.23
C LEU A 140 -12.42 -6.61 17.05
N LYS A 141 -11.27 -6.08 16.62
CA LYS A 141 -10.68 -4.89 17.25
C LYS A 141 -11.55 -3.66 17.01
N LEU A 142 -12.00 -3.48 15.77
CA LEU A 142 -12.85 -2.36 15.38
C LEU A 142 -14.16 -2.33 16.16
N VAL A 143 -14.84 -3.47 16.31
CA VAL A 143 -16.08 -3.60 17.09
C VAL A 143 -15.88 -3.21 18.56
N ARG A 144 -14.68 -3.38 19.13
CA ARG A 144 -14.39 -2.97 20.51
C ARG A 144 -14.06 -1.48 20.68
N GLU A 145 -13.76 -0.80 19.58
CA GLU A 145 -13.47 0.64 19.57
C GLU A 145 -14.74 1.49 19.54
N PHE A 146 -15.86 0.90 19.14
CA PHE A 146 -17.19 1.53 19.03
C PHE A 146 -18.16 0.90 20.03
#